data_AF-A0A7S4HBS3-F1
#
_entry.id   AF-A0A7S4HBS3-F1
#
_cell.length_a   1.000
_cell.length_b   1.000
_cell.length_c   1.000
_cell.angle_alpha   90.00
_cell.angle_beta   90.00
_cell.angle_gamma   90.00
#
_symmetry.space_group_name_H-M   'P 1'
#
loop_
_entity.id
_entity.type
_entity.pdbx_description
1 polymer ?
#
loop_
_entity_poly.entity_id
_entity_poly.type
_entity_poly.pdbx_seq_one_letter_code
_entity_poly.pdbx_strand_id
1 'polypeptide(L)'
;RKLESLSQGEKLHFSSRYATGFATQLYFSTRRWASCHWRNVGYNLHRMIVVTIIALLFSLNMVNQKLSDVTDQSKLQSFNGILFAGVFFTAAVQTNMAVQVLGEVKVVYYKELAAGMYTPFAYIFGLTVVEIPWLIAVTALHMIIFYPLVGLWTAPSYIAMYAVTVFLLCTVFCFWGQMLAALTPSTQAAALIAGPTVGIMVLFSGFFVPGSLIPYPWKIFYYIFPAKYGIKAAMPKQFYCSLSCIPERQISDNLMR
;
A
#
# COMPACT_ATOMS: atom_id res chain seq x y z
N ARG A 1 -27.62 -36.75 20.51
CA ARG A 1 -27.94 -36.73 21.96
C ARG A 1 -28.79 -35.54 22.40
N LYS A 2 -28.33 -34.27 22.40
CA LYS A 2 -29.18 -33.13 22.86
C LYS A 2 -30.31 -32.72 21.88
N LEU A 3 -30.18 -33.10 20.61
CA LEU A 3 -31.19 -32.87 19.57
C LEU A 3 -32.31 -33.93 19.56
N GLU A 4 -32.03 -35.12 20.08
CA GLU A 4 -32.99 -36.25 20.11
C GLU A 4 -33.97 -36.15 21.29
N SER A 5 -33.68 -35.29 22.27
CA SER A 5 -34.51 -35.07 23.46
C SER A 5 -35.45 -33.87 23.34
N LEU A 6 -35.46 -33.18 22.19
CA LEU A 6 -36.30 -31.99 21.99
C LEU A 6 -37.68 -32.40 21.48
N SER A 7 -38.72 -31.85 22.09
CA SER A 7 -40.09 -32.02 21.65
C SER A 7 -40.34 -31.29 20.33
N GLN A 8 -41.24 -31.80 19.49
CA GLN A 8 -41.51 -31.22 18.18
C GLN A 8 -42.13 -29.82 18.34
N GLY A 9 -41.41 -28.77 17.93
CA GLY A 9 -41.82 -27.36 18.08
C GLY A 9 -41.01 -26.56 19.12
N GLU A 10 -40.09 -27.21 19.84
CA GLU A 10 -39.25 -26.56 20.85
C GLU A 10 -38.15 -25.71 20.22
N LYS A 11 -37.96 -24.47 20.70
CA LYS A 11 -36.95 -23.55 20.13
C LYS A 11 -35.54 -24.02 20.51
N LEU A 12 -34.68 -24.15 19.50
CA LEU A 12 -33.26 -24.45 19.68
C LEU A 12 -32.53 -23.25 20.28
N HIS A 13 -32.03 -23.40 21.51
CA HIS A 13 -31.18 -22.42 22.16
C HIS A 13 -29.71 -22.84 22.05
N PHE A 14 -28.93 -22.08 21.27
CA PHE A 14 -27.49 -22.25 21.18
C PHE A 14 -26.79 -21.43 22.28
N SER A 15 -25.73 -21.98 22.87
CA SER A 15 -24.94 -21.30 23.91
C SER A 15 -24.10 -20.15 23.35
N SER A 16 -23.77 -20.18 22.06
CA SER A 16 -23.00 -19.15 21.38
C SER A 16 -23.54 -18.89 19.98
N ARG A 17 -23.34 -17.66 19.49
CA ARG A 17 -23.70 -17.25 18.13
C ARG A 17 -22.90 -17.99 17.05
N TYR A 18 -21.66 -18.38 17.37
CA TYR A 18 -20.74 -19.06 16.45
C TYR A 18 -20.43 -20.48 16.94
N ALA A 19 -20.16 -21.39 16.01
CA ALA A 19 -19.87 -22.80 16.30
C ALA A 19 -18.48 -23.05 16.91
N THR A 20 -17.50 -22.16 16.68
CA THR A 20 -16.12 -22.31 17.15
C THR A 20 -15.60 -21.06 17.87
N GLY A 21 -14.55 -21.25 18.68
CA GLY A 21 -13.89 -20.16 19.39
C GLY A 21 -13.20 -19.16 18.45
N PHE A 22 -12.98 -17.95 18.94
CA PHE A 22 -12.46 -16.83 18.14
C PHE A 22 -11.08 -17.11 17.51
N ALA A 23 -10.15 -17.72 18.24
CA ALA A 23 -8.83 -18.08 17.70
C ALA A 23 -8.92 -19.08 16.53
N THR A 24 -9.84 -20.04 16.62
CA THR A 24 -10.11 -21.01 15.56
C THR A 24 -10.68 -20.30 14.32
N GLN A 25 -11.58 -19.33 14.50
CA GLN A 25 -12.10 -18.50 13.41
C GLN A 25 -10.99 -17.70 12.73
N LEU A 26 -10.09 -17.09 13.50
CA LEU A 26 -8.94 -16.32 12.96
C LEU A 26 -8.03 -17.22 12.11
N TYR A 27 -7.70 -18.41 12.62
CA TYR A 27 -6.87 -19.37 11.91
C TYR A 27 -7.50 -19.81 10.58
N PHE A 28 -8.77 -20.24 10.60
CA PHE A 28 -9.44 -20.69 9.39
C PHE A 28 -9.67 -19.57 8.39
N SER A 29 -10.03 -18.37 8.85
CA SER A 29 -10.17 -17.18 8.00
C SER A 29 -8.86 -16.83 7.31
N THR A 30 -7.76 -16.77 8.06
CA THR A 30 -6.43 -16.47 7.51
C THR A 30 -5.97 -17.52 6.51
N ARG A 31 -6.13 -18.81 6.84
CA ARG A 31 -5.76 -19.92 5.95
C ARG A 31 -6.59 -19.89 4.66
N ARG A 32 -7.89 -19.60 4.76
CA ARG A 32 -8.78 -19.43 3.60
C ARG A 32 -8.28 -18.30 2.72
N TRP A 33 -8.05 -17.12 3.29
CA TRP A 33 -7.57 -15.95 2.57
C TRP A 33 -6.21 -16.21 1.91
N ALA A 34 -5.27 -16.85 2.62
CA ALA A 34 -3.97 -17.20 2.07
C ALA A 34 -4.11 -18.10 0.83
N SER A 35 -5.02 -19.08 0.89
CA SER A 35 -5.30 -19.97 -0.23
C SER A 35 -5.98 -19.24 -1.40
N CYS A 36 -6.91 -18.33 -1.12
CA CYS A 36 -7.60 -17.53 -2.13
C CYS A 36 -6.63 -16.59 -2.87
N HIS A 37 -5.82 -15.82 -2.14
CA HIS A 37 -4.84 -14.94 -2.75
C HIS A 37 -3.79 -15.73 -3.52
N TRP A 38 -3.27 -16.82 -2.95
CA TRP A 38 -2.28 -17.66 -3.64
C TRP A 38 -2.81 -18.25 -4.96
N ARG A 39 -4.07 -18.70 -4.98
CA ARG A 39 -4.72 -19.25 -6.18
C ARG A 39 -5.20 -18.19 -7.17
N ASN A 40 -5.42 -16.96 -6.72
CA ASN A 40 -5.75 -15.85 -7.61
C ASN A 40 -4.48 -15.28 -8.27
N VAL A 41 -3.91 -16.10 -9.17
CA VAL A 41 -2.70 -15.76 -9.92
C VAL A 41 -2.95 -14.51 -10.77
N GLY A 42 -4.13 -14.37 -11.37
CA GLY A 42 -4.48 -13.21 -12.19
C GLY A 42 -4.32 -11.89 -11.43
N TYR A 43 -4.86 -11.80 -10.21
CA TYR A 43 -4.72 -10.62 -9.37
C TYR A 43 -3.27 -10.31 -9.01
N ASN A 44 -2.54 -11.29 -8.45
CA ASN A 44 -1.19 -11.06 -7.96
C ASN A 44 -0.18 -10.84 -9.08
N LEU A 45 -0.32 -11.58 -10.20
CA LEU A 45 0.51 -11.39 -11.38
C LEU A 45 0.29 -10.01 -12.00
N HIS A 46 -0.98 -9.60 -12.16
CA HIS A 46 -1.30 -8.26 -12.66
C HIS A 46 -0.66 -7.18 -11.78
N ARG A 47 -0.75 -7.33 -10.46
CA ARG A 47 -0.12 -6.43 -9.49
C ARG A 47 1.40 -6.35 -9.66
N MET A 48 2.10 -7.48 -9.84
CA MET A 48 3.56 -7.49 -10.09
C MET A 48 3.93 -6.85 -11.44
N ILE A 49 3.15 -7.10 -12.49
CA ILE A 49 3.39 -6.55 -13.83
C ILE A 49 3.25 -5.03 -13.79
N VAL A 50 2.16 -4.50 -13.23
CA VAL A 50 1.92 -3.06 -13.21
C VAL A 50 2.97 -2.32 -12.37
N VAL A 51 3.36 -2.87 -11.22
CA VAL A 51 4.44 -2.29 -10.39
C VAL A 51 5.76 -2.30 -11.14
N THR A 52 6.10 -3.38 -11.85
CA THR A 52 7.29 -3.43 -12.70
C THR A 52 7.28 -2.34 -13.77
N ILE A 53 6.15 -2.18 -14.46
CA ILE A 53 5.99 -1.16 -15.50
C ILE A 53 6.15 0.25 -14.90
N ILE A 54 5.52 0.53 -13.76
CA ILE A 54 5.63 1.83 -13.08
C ILE A 54 7.07 2.10 -12.66
N ALA A 55 7.73 1.12 -12.04
CA ALA A 55 9.10 1.25 -11.58
C ALA A 55 10.03 1.58 -12.77
N LEU A 56 9.95 0.81 -13.86
CA LEU A 56 10.74 1.02 -15.07
C LEU A 56 10.41 2.36 -15.76
N LEU A 57 9.12 2.68 -15.92
CA LEU A 57 8.68 3.89 -16.60
C LEU A 57 9.31 5.13 -15.98
N PHE A 58 9.37 5.21 -14.65
CA PHE A 58 10.00 6.34 -13.99
C PHE A 58 11.53 6.19 -13.93
N SER A 59 12.05 5.04 -13.52
CA SER A 59 13.49 4.93 -13.27
C SER A 59 14.35 4.96 -14.54
N LEU A 60 13.84 4.52 -15.69
CA LEU A 60 14.58 4.54 -16.96
C LEU A 60 14.93 5.95 -17.43
N ASN A 61 14.17 6.97 -17.03
CA ASN A 61 14.44 8.36 -17.38
C ASN A 61 15.68 8.94 -16.67
N MET A 62 16.17 8.28 -15.62
CA MET A 62 17.29 8.74 -14.79
C MET A 62 18.53 7.84 -14.91
N VAL A 63 18.56 6.95 -15.92
CA VAL A 63 19.70 6.05 -16.14
C VAL A 63 20.96 6.87 -16.37
N ASN A 64 22.05 6.48 -15.70
CA ASN A 64 23.35 7.17 -15.67
C ASN A 64 23.35 8.54 -14.97
N GLN A 65 22.27 8.94 -14.29
CA GLN A 65 22.28 10.08 -13.38
C GLN A 65 22.49 9.56 -11.95
N LYS A 66 23.38 10.19 -11.19
CA LYS A 66 23.56 9.90 -9.77
C LYS A 66 23.16 11.11 -8.94
N LEU A 67 22.49 10.87 -7.83
CA LEU A 67 22.10 11.93 -6.90
C LEU A 67 23.33 12.63 -6.27
N SER A 68 24.47 11.94 -6.22
CA SER A 68 25.74 12.50 -5.75
C SER A 68 26.26 13.65 -6.61
N ASP A 69 25.94 13.65 -7.92
CA ASP A 69 26.56 14.51 -8.93
C ASP A 69 25.65 15.71 -9.27
N VAL A 70 24.64 15.93 -8.42
CA VAL A 70 23.63 16.97 -8.63
C VAL A 70 24.15 18.32 -8.15
N THR A 71 24.47 19.19 -9.10
CA THR A 71 24.88 20.59 -8.88
C THR A 71 23.80 21.60 -9.26
N ASP A 72 22.89 21.20 -10.17
CA ASP A 72 21.97 22.12 -10.84
C ASP A 72 20.56 22.02 -10.25
N GLN A 73 19.87 23.16 -10.16
CA GLN A 73 18.48 23.21 -9.69
C GLN A 73 17.54 22.34 -10.55
N SER A 74 17.76 22.29 -11.86
CA SER A 74 16.97 21.46 -12.78
C SER A 74 17.07 19.97 -12.42
N LYS A 75 18.29 19.47 -12.20
CA LYS A 75 18.53 18.08 -11.79
C LYS A 75 17.89 17.78 -10.43
N LEU A 76 18.02 18.70 -9.45
CA LEU A 76 17.34 18.56 -8.16
C LEU A 76 15.82 18.42 -8.32
N GLN A 77 15.21 19.24 -9.17
CA GLN A 77 13.77 19.16 -9.45
C GLN A 77 13.39 17.85 -10.15
N SER A 78 14.21 17.34 -11.08
CA SER A 78 14.01 16.04 -11.72
C SER A 78 14.04 14.89 -10.69
N PHE A 79 15.03 14.86 -9.80
CA PHE A 79 15.12 13.87 -8.72
C PHE A 79 13.94 13.98 -7.75
N ASN A 80 13.51 15.19 -7.41
CA ASN A 80 12.35 15.41 -6.57
C ASN A 80 11.06 14.87 -7.22
N GLY A 81 10.88 15.15 -8.52
CA GLY A 81 9.75 14.66 -9.31
C GLY A 81 9.75 13.14 -9.47
N ILE A 82 10.90 12.53 -9.74
CA ILE A 82 10.97 11.09 -9.97
C ILE A 82 10.77 10.29 -8.68
N LEU A 83 11.31 10.76 -7.55
CA LEU A 83 11.08 10.17 -6.24
C LEU A 83 9.61 10.21 -5.87
N PHE A 84 8.97 11.36 -6.05
CA PHE A 84 7.54 11.51 -5.84
C PHE A 84 6.74 10.55 -6.73
N ALA A 85 7.03 10.54 -8.04
CA ALA A 85 6.30 9.70 -8.98
C ALA A 85 6.47 8.20 -8.68
N GLY A 86 7.71 7.74 -8.46
CA GLY A 86 7.99 6.35 -8.12
C GLY A 86 7.30 5.90 -6.83
N VAL A 87 7.34 6.72 -5.78
CA VAL A 87 6.70 6.36 -4.49
C VAL A 87 5.17 6.38 -4.60
N PHE A 88 4.59 7.43 -5.19
CA PHE A 88 3.13 7.57 -5.24
C PHE A 88 2.45 6.67 -6.23
N PHE A 89 2.97 6.51 -7.44
CA PHE A 89 2.31 5.67 -8.42
C PHE A 89 2.33 4.19 -7.99
N THR A 90 3.45 3.75 -7.39
CA THR A 90 3.55 2.40 -6.79
C THR A 90 2.58 2.21 -5.60
N ALA A 91 2.30 3.25 -4.81
CA ALA A 91 1.29 3.16 -3.76
C ALA A 91 -0.14 3.26 -4.29
N ALA A 92 -0.41 4.23 -5.16
CA ALA A 92 -1.74 4.54 -5.71
C ALA A 92 -2.37 3.39 -6.48
N VAL A 93 -1.56 2.62 -7.23
CA VAL A 93 -2.05 1.44 -7.93
C VAL A 93 -2.65 0.40 -6.97
N GLN A 94 -2.15 0.32 -5.74
CA GLN A 94 -2.65 -0.62 -4.73
C GLN A 94 -4.11 -0.34 -4.35
N THR A 95 -4.55 0.92 -4.38
CA THR A 95 -5.96 1.27 -4.14
C THR A 95 -6.86 0.65 -5.21
N ASN A 96 -6.51 0.81 -6.50
CA ASN A 96 -7.30 0.26 -7.60
C ASN A 96 -7.37 -1.26 -7.56
N MET A 97 -6.23 -1.90 -7.25
CA MET A 97 -6.13 -3.35 -7.11
C MET A 97 -6.97 -3.87 -5.93
N ALA A 98 -6.90 -3.21 -4.78
CA ALA A 98 -7.64 -3.60 -3.59
C ALA A 98 -9.16 -3.47 -3.73
N VAL A 99 -9.62 -2.47 -4.49
CA VAL A 99 -11.06 -2.29 -4.78
C VAL A 99 -11.64 -3.52 -5.47
N GLN A 100 -10.93 -4.08 -6.46
CA GLN A 100 -11.41 -5.24 -7.22
C GLN A 100 -11.51 -6.49 -6.34
N VAL A 101 -10.46 -6.78 -5.57
CA VAL A 101 -10.42 -7.96 -4.69
C VAL A 101 -11.59 -7.97 -3.72
N LEU A 102 -11.81 -6.87 -2.99
CA LEU A 102 -12.89 -6.85 -2.01
C LEU A 102 -14.27 -6.82 -2.69
N GLY A 103 -14.38 -6.18 -3.85
CA GLY A 103 -15.62 -6.14 -4.64
C GLY A 103 -16.13 -7.53 -5.00
N GLU A 104 -15.24 -8.44 -5.45
CA GLU A 104 -15.59 -9.80 -5.84
C GLU A 104 -16.06 -10.66 -4.66
N VAL A 105 -15.41 -10.54 -3.51
CA VAL A 105 -15.70 -11.41 -2.35
C VAL A 105 -16.82 -10.88 -1.45
N LYS A 106 -17.20 -9.60 -1.60
CA LYS A 106 -18.19 -8.93 -0.74
C LYS A 106 -19.53 -9.65 -0.69
N VAL A 107 -20.01 -10.16 -1.84
CA VAL A 107 -21.29 -10.89 -1.92
C VAL A 107 -21.23 -12.21 -1.13
N VAL A 108 -20.09 -12.91 -1.21
CA VAL A 108 -19.88 -14.16 -0.46
C VAL A 108 -19.84 -13.88 1.03
N TYR A 109 -19.11 -12.83 1.43
CA TYR A 109 -19.01 -12.41 2.84
C TYR A 109 -20.38 -12.17 3.48
N TYR A 110 -21.29 -11.44 2.81
CA TYR A 110 -22.61 -11.19 3.40
C TYR A 110 -23.45 -12.46 3.57
N LYS A 111 -23.31 -13.44 2.65
CA LYS A 111 -23.97 -14.74 2.78
C LYS A 111 -23.40 -15.54 3.96
N GLU A 112 -22.09 -15.58 4.10
CA GLU A 112 -21.40 -16.27 5.20
C GLU A 112 -21.69 -15.61 6.56
N LEU A 113 -21.81 -14.28 6.60
CA LEU A 113 -22.18 -13.52 7.78
C LEU A 113 -23.63 -13.79 8.21
N ALA A 114 -24.57 -13.82 7.26
CA ALA A 114 -25.97 -14.14 7.52
C ALA A 114 -26.15 -15.58 8.03
N ALA A 115 -25.31 -16.51 7.55
CA ALA A 115 -25.26 -17.88 8.04
C ALA A 115 -24.56 -18.05 9.40
N GLY A 116 -23.99 -16.97 9.97
CA GLY A 116 -23.34 -17.02 11.29
C GLY A 116 -22.05 -17.85 11.31
N MET A 117 -21.31 -17.93 10.19
CA MET A 117 -20.13 -18.79 10.08
C MET A 117 -18.92 -18.30 10.88
N TYR A 118 -18.67 -16.98 10.90
CA TYR A 118 -17.53 -16.36 11.58
C TYR A 118 -17.81 -14.89 11.92
N THR A 119 -17.01 -14.32 12.82
CA THR A 119 -17.06 -12.88 13.16
C THR A 119 -16.52 -12.00 12.04
N PRO A 120 -17.09 -10.79 11.80
CA PRO A 120 -16.54 -9.81 10.87
C PRO A 120 -15.05 -9.51 11.10
N PHE A 121 -14.65 -9.45 12.38
CA PHE A 121 -13.26 -9.20 12.73
C PHE A 121 -12.32 -10.33 12.26
N ALA A 122 -12.71 -11.60 12.43
CA ALA A 122 -11.89 -12.71 11.96
C ALA A 122 -11.69 -12.69 10.44
N TYR A 123 -12.72 -12.27 9.70
CA TYR A 123 -12.63 -12.08 8.25
C TYR A 123 -11.64 -10.99 7.86
N ILE A 124 -11.77 -9.79 8.44
CA ILE A 124 -10.91 -8.64 8.12
C ILE A 124 -9.46 -8.95 8.54
N PHE A 125 -9.25 -9.55 9.71
CA PHE A 125 -7.93 -9.95 10.18
C PHE A 125 -7.23 -10.88 9.18
N GLY A 126 -7.93 -11.92 8.71
CA GLY A 126 -7.38 -12.85 7.73
C GLY A 126 -7.01 -12.16 6.41
N LEU A 127 -7.87 -11.25 5.94
CA LEU A 127 -7.61 -10.44 4.75
C LEU A 127 -6.37 -9.55 4.92
N THR A 128 -6.28 -8.83 6.04
CA THR A 128 -5.17 -7.91 6.35
C THR A 128 -3.84 -8.65 6.45
N VAL A 129 -3.79 -9.79 7.15
CA VAL A 129 -2.54 -10.56 7.33
C VAL A 129 -2.02 -11.09 6.00
N VAL A 130 -2.91 -11.51 5.11
CA VAL A 130 -2.53 -12.08 3.81
C VAL A 130 -2.05 -11.02 2.81
N GLU A 131 -2.48 -9.76 2.95
CA GLU A 131 -1.96 -8.67 2.12
C GLU A 131 -0.50 -8.33 2.42
N ILE A 132 -0.04 -8.50 3.66
CA ILE A 132 1.30 -8.07 4.10
C ILE A 132 2.42 -8.73 3.28
N PRO A 133 2.49 -10.06 3.11
CA PRO A 133 3.54 -10.71 2.30
C PRO A 133 3.56 -10.22 0.86
N TRP A 134 2.39 -10.01 0.25
CA TRP A 134 2.32 -9.52 -1.11
C TRP A 134 2.76 -8.06 -1.20
N LEU A 135 2.47 -7.22 -0.19
CA LEU A 135 2.90 -5.81 -0.18
C LEU A 135 4.41 -5.69 0.02
N ILE A 136 5.00 -6.61 0.78
CA ILE A 136 6.46 -6.77 0.86
C ILE A 136 7.02 -7.13 -0.52
N ALA A 137 6.41 -8.07 -1.24
CA ALA A 137 6.85 -8.44 -2.60
C ALA A 137 6.77 -7.26 -3.59
N VAL A 138 5.67 -6.50 -3.58
CA VAL A 138 5.53 -5.26 -4.36
C VAL A 138 6.63 -4.26 -4.04
N THR A 139 6.88 -4.05 -2.74
CA THR A 139 7.90 -3.10 -2.28
C THR A 139 9.28 -3.57 -2.70
N ALA A 140 9.61 -4.84 -2.51
CA ALA A 140 10.89 -5.42 -2.90
C ALA A 140 11.14 -5.30 -4.41
N LEU A 141 10.12 -5.58 -5.23
CA LEU A 141 10.18 -5.44 -6.68
C LEU A 141 10.45 -3.98 -7.09
N HIS A 142 9.73 -3.03 -6.49
CA HIS A 142 10.00 -1.60 -6.68
C HIS A 142 11.43 -1.24 -6.25
N MET A 143 11.90 -1.70 -5.09
CA MET A 143 13.25 -1.43 -4.60
C MET A 143 14.34 -1.96 -5.54
N ILE A 144 14.20 -3.19 -6.02
CA ILE A 144 15.18 -3.85 -6.90
C ILE A 144 15.32 -3.12 -8.24
N ILE A 145 14.23 -2.57 -8.75
CA ILE A 145 14.21 -1.90 -10.06
C ILE A 145 14.49 -0.40 -9.91
N PHE A 146 13.63 0.29 -9.17
CA PHE A 146 13.58 1.75 -9.14
C PHE A 146 14.78 2.35 -8.42
N TYR A 147 15.14 1.81 -7.25
CA TYR A 147 16.19 2.40 -6.40
C TYR A 147 17.56 2.47 -7.07
N PRO A 148 18.10 1.39 -7.66
CA PRO A 148 19.41 1.45 -8.33
C PRO A 148 19.36 2.23 -9.64
N LEU A 149 18.28 2.13 -10.43
CA LEU A 149 18.20 2.80 -11.73
C LEU A 149 18.10 4.33 -11.62
N VAL A 150 17.54 4.84 -10.51
CA VAL A 150 17.49 6.28 -10.24
C VAL A 150 18.83 6.81 -9.70
N GLY A 151 19.72 5.96 -9.18
CA GLY A 151 21.02 6.39 -8.66
C GLY A 151 20.94 7.11 -7.31
N LEU A 152 20.12 6.59 -6.39
CA LEU A 152 19.99 7.08 -5.01
C LEU A 152 21.13 6.59 -4.10
N TRP A 153 21.29 7.22 -2.94
CA TRP A 153 22.34 6.87 -1.97
C TRP A 153 22.26 5.42 -1.52
N THR A 154 23.40 4.72 -1.49
CA THR A 154 23.44 3.27 -1.21
C THR A 154 23.63 2.93 0.27
N ALA A 155 23.83 3.93 1.12
CA ALA A 155 23.94 3.74 2.55
C ALA A 155 22.71 3.00 3.14
N PRO A 156 22.90 1.95 3.98
CA PRO A 156 21.81 1.08 4.44
C PRO A 156 20.64 1.81 5.11
N SER A 157 20.93 2.90 5.86
CA SER A 157 19.90 3.70 6.52
C SER A 157 18.98 4.46 5.56
N TYR A 158 19.46 4.78 4.35
CA TYR A 158 18.70 5.48 3.32
C TYR A 158 17.79 4.50 2.59
N ILE A 159 18.34 3.35 2.20
CA ILE A 159 17.60 2.23 1.60
C ILE A 159 16.49 1.76 2.53
N ALA A 160 16.81 1.50 3.82
CA ALA A 160 15.83 0.99 4.78
C ALA A 160 14.68 1.98 5.01
N MET A 161 14.99 3.28 5.16
CA MET A 161 13.96 4.30 5.37
C MET A 161 13.06 4.47 4.15
N TYR A 162 13.64 4.43 2.95
CA TYR A 162 12.88 4.49 1.71
C TYR A 162 11.99 3.24 1.55
N ALA A 163 12.53 2.03 1.76
CA ALA A 163 11.79 0.77 1.66
C ALA A 163 10.62 0.70 2.66
N VAL A 164 10.86 1.04 3.94
CA VAL A 164 9.80 1.08 4.96
C VAL A 164 8.72 2.10 4.59
N THR A 165 9.11 3.26 4.06
CA THR A 165 8.15 4.29 3.68
C THR A 165 7.28 3.84 2.49
N VAL A 166 7.88 3.24 1.46
CA VAL A 166 7.14 2.69 0.32
C VAL A 166 6.19 1.58 0.79
N PHE A 167 6.67 0.66 1.63
CA PHE A 167 5.83 -0.40 2.19
C PHE A 167 4.61 0.17 2.92
N LEU A 168 4.83 1.08 3.88
CA LEU A 168 3.74 1.68 4.66
C LEU A 168 2.75 2.44 3.76
N LEU A 169 3.24 3.16 2.75
CA LEU A 169 2.39 3.89 1.82
C LEU A 169 1.56 2.91 0.96
N CYS A 170 2.17 1.87 0.40
CA CYS A 170 1.45 0.81 -0.32
C CYS A 170 0.39 0.13 0.56
N THR A 171 0.70 -0.13 1.83
CA THR A 171 -0.25 -0.70 2.81
C THR A 171 -1.45 0.23 3.03
N VAL A 172 -1.18 1.51 3.29
CA VAL A 172 -2.21 2.53 3.48
C VAL A 172 -3.13 2.63 2.26
N PHE A 173 -2.56 2.72 1.06
CA PHE A 173 -3.35 2.84 -0.17
C PHE A 173 -4.12 1.56 -0.51
N CYS A 174 -3.56 0.39 -0.20
CA CYS A 174 -4.28 -0.89 -0.31
C CYS A 174 -5.51 -0.89 0.60
N PHE A 175 -5.35 -0.60 1.89
CA PHE A 175 -6.47 -0.61 2.84
C PHE A 175 -7.46 0.52 2.60
N TRP A 176 -7.02 1.66 2.04
CA TRP A 176 -7.93 2.68 1.54
C TRP A 176 -8.85 2.13 0.45
N GLY A 177 -8.30 1.40 -0.53
CA GLY A 177 -9.09 0.75 -1.58
C GLY A 177 -10.08 -0.29 -1.05
N GLN A 178 -9.65 -1.11 -0.07
CA GLN A 178 -10.54 -2.05 0.61
C GLN A 178 -11.66 -1.32 1.36
N MET A 179 -11.35 -0.23 2.06
CA MET A 179 -12.37 0.56 2.76
C MET A 179 -13.42 1.13 1.79
N LEU A 180 -12.99 1.67 0.64
CA LEU A 180 -13.90 2.18 -0.37
C LEU A 180 -14.84 1.08 -0.90
N ALA A 181 -14.29 -0.09 -1.26
CA ALA A 181 -15.09 -1.22 -1.71
C ALA A 181 -16.06 -1.75 -0.63
N ALA A 182 -15.72 -1.63 0.65
CA ALA A 182 -16.61 -1.98 1.74
C ALA A 182 -17.79 -0.99 1.85
N LEU A 183 -17.54 0.31 1.67
CA LEU A 183 -18.54 1.38 1.84
C LEU A 183 -19.49 1.52 0.64
N THR A 184 -19.07 1.15 -0.57
CA THR A 184 -19.88 1.35 -1.78
C THR A 184 -20.73 0.13 -2.15
N PRO A 185 -21.88 0.30 -2.81
CA PRO A 185 -22.74 -0.83 -3.18
C PRO A 185 -22.15 -1.70 -4.30
N SER A 186 -21.32 -1.13 -5.18
CA SER A 186 -20.71 -1.84 -6.32
C SER A 186 -19.22 -1.56 -6.44
N THR A 187 -18.49 -2.47 -7.09
CA THR A 187 -17.06 -2.32 -7.40
C THR A 187 -16.82 -1.14 -8.35
N GLN A 188 -17.74 -0.88 -9.29
CA GLN A 188 -17.66 0.24 -10.23
C GLN A 188 -17.77 1.58 -9.48
N ALA A 189 -18.68 1.68 -8.50
CA ALA A 189 -18.80 2.88 -7.67
C ALA A 189 -17.54 3.10 -6.82
N ALA A 190 -16.96 2.04 -6.25
CA ALA A 190 -15.69 2.12 -5.52
C ALA A 190 -14.56 2.66 -6.41
N ALA A 191 -14.42 2.14 -7.63
CA ALA A 191 -13.39 2.55 -8.58
C ALA A 191 -13.56 4.03 -9.00
N LEU A 192 -14.80 4.47 -9.20
CA LEU A 192 -15.11 5.87 -9.53
C LEU A 192 -14.70 6.84 -8.40
N ILE A 193 -14.83 6.43 -7.14
CA ILE A 193 -14.45 7.24 -5.97
C ILE A 193 -12.94 7.14 -5.67
N ALA A 194 -12.32 5.99 -5.99
CA ALA A 194 -10.91 5.75 -5.73
C ALA A 194 -10.00 6.77 -6.43
N GLY A 195 -10.23 7.05 -7.71
CA GLY A 195 -9.41 7.99 -8.48
C GLY A 195 -9.37 9.41 -7.87
N PRO A 196 -10.52 10.08 -7.69
CA PRO A 196 -10.57 11.41 -7.07
C PRO A 196 -10.02 11.42 -5.64
N THR A 197 -10.31 10.40 -4.82
CA THR A 197 -9.80 10.38 -3.44
C THR A 197 -8.28 10.24 -3.38
N VAL A 198 -7.69 9.37 -4.21
CA VAL A 198 -6.23 9.29 -4.40
C VAL A 198 -5.67 10.63 -4.89
N GLY A 199 -6.31 11.26 -5.86
CA GLY A 199 -5.92 12.58 -6.37
C GLY A 199 -5.89 13.65 -5.27
N ILE A 200 -6.90 13.67 -4.38
CA ILE A 200 -6.94 14.58 -3.23
C ILE A 200 -5.79 14.27 -2.26
N MET A 201 -5.55 12.99 -1.92
CA MET A 201 -4.42 12.62 -1.05
C MET A 201 -3.07 13.10 -1.59
N VAL A 202 -2.89 12.98 -2.91
CA VAL A 202 -1.68 13.37 -3.61
C VAL A 202 -1.56 14.90 -3.68
N LEU A 203 -2.63 15.62 -4.00
CA LEU A 203 -2.64 17.08 -4.09
C LEU A 203 -2.28 17.73 -2.74
N PHE A 204 -2.87 17.22 -1.65
CA PHE A 204 -2.65 17.71 -0.29
C PHE A 204 -1.49 16.99 0.42
N SER A 205 -0.60 16.30 -0.30
CA SER A 205 0.57 15.64 0.29
C SER A 205 1.70 16.62 0.66
N GLY A 206 1.67 17.85 0.14
CA GLY A 206 2.73 18.84 0.33
C GLY A 206 3.79 18.88 -0.77
N PHE A 207 3.65 18.06 -1.82
CA PHE A 207 4.54 18.08 -2.99
C PHE A 207 4.20 19.22 -3.96
N PHE A 208 2.96 19.28 -4.46
CA PHE A 208 2.52 20.28 -5.43
C PHE A 208 2.33 21.66 -4.80
N VAL A 209 1.72 21.70 -3.62
CA VAL A 209 1.52 22.92 -2.84
C VAL A 209 2.18 22.73 -1.48
N PRO A 210 3.18 23.56 -1.13
CA PRO A 210 3.75 23.55 0.21
C PRO A 210 2.68 23.70 1.30
N GLY A 211 2.79 22.93 2.38
CA GLY A 211 1.78 22.92 3.45
C GLY A 211 1.53 24.27 4.14
N SER A 212 2.46 25.23 4.01
CA SER A 212 2.32 26.60 4.49
C SER A 212 1.36 27.44 3.63
N LEU A 213 1.27 27.15 2.33
CA LEU A 213 0.46 27.89 1.36
C LEU A 213 -0.98 27.35 1.23
N ILE A 214 -1.28 26.22 1.86
CA ILE A 214 -2.63 25.62 1.81
C ILE A 214 -3.59 26.45 2.69
N PRO A 215 -4.62 27.09 2.11
CA PRO A 215 -5.55 27.93 2.87
C PRO A 215 -6.52 27.10 3.73
N TYR A 216 -7.07 27.72 4.77
CA TYR A 216 -8.22 27.17 5.52
C TYR A 216 -9.49 27.30 4.65
N PRO A 217 -10.39 26.30 4.56
CA PRO A 217 -10.47 25.07 5.37
C PRO A 217 -9.72 23.84 4.80
N TRP A 218 -9.19 23.92 3.57
CA TRP A 218 -8.57 22.79 2.86
C TRP A 218 -7.37 22.16 3.56
N LYS A 219 -6.73 22.90 4.47
CA LYS A 219 -5.62 22.44 5.30
C LYS A 219 -5.94 21.18 6.11
N ILE A 220 -7.22 20.87 6.36
CA ILE A 220 -7.62 19.63 7.02
C ILE A 220 -7.15 18.38 6.27
N PHE A 221 -7.23 18.37 4.93
CA PHE A 221 -6.80 17.25 4.10
C PHE A 221 -5.28 17.02 4.17
N TYR A 222 -4.51 18.09 4.37
CA TYR A 222 -3.07 18.01 4.60
C TYR A 222 -2.73 17.27 5.90
N TYR A 223 -3.56 17.34 6.94
CA TYR A 223 -3.28 16.65 8.21
C TYR A 223 -3.88 15.24 8.29
N ILE A 224 -5.06 15.04 7.70
CA ILE A 224 -5.78 13.76 7.72
C ILE A 224 -5.08 12.72 6.83
N PHE A 225 -4.62 13.11 5.63
CA PHE A 225 -4.16 12.10 4.68
C PHE A 225 -2.72 11.63 4.96
N PRO A 226 -2.50 10.30 4.98
CA PRO A 226 -1.21 9.69 5.28
C PRO A 226 -0.12 9.99 4.23
N ALA A 227 -0.52 10.35 3.01
CA ALA A 227 0.36 10.71 1.89
C ALA A 227 1.43 11.75 2.26
N LYS A 228 1.06 12.76 3.04
CA LYS A 228 2.01 13.78 3.53
C LYS A 228 3.15 13.18 4.33
N TYR A 229 2.85 12.26 5.24
CA TYR A 229 3.87 11.68 6.12
C TYR A 229 4.80 10.76 5.33
N GLY A 230 4.28 10.05 4.32
CA GLY A 230 5.08 9.28 3.38
C GLY A 230 6.11 10.14 2.64
N ILE A 231 5.70 11.27 2.06
CA ILE A 231 6.63 12.21 1.41
C ILE A 231 7.71 12.70 2.37
N LYS A 232 7.29 13.18 3.54
CA LYS A 232 8.20 13.74 4.53
C LYS A 232 9.22 12.72 5.05
N ALA A 233 8.88 11.43 5.01
CA ALA A 233 9.78 10.36 5.38
C ALA A 233 10.71 9.93 4.22
N ALA A 234 10.17 9.76 3.00
CA ALA A 234 10.94 9.21 1.88
C ALA A 234 11.92 10.21 1.26
N MET A 235 11.52 11.47 1.09
CA MET A 235 12.21 12.39 0.18
C MET A 235 13.33 13.20 0.84
N PRO A 236 13.12 13.91 1.97
CA PRO A 236 14.15 14.79 2.54
C PRO A 236 15.46 14.04 2.82
N LYS A 237 15.37 12.82 3.36
CA LYS A 237 16.56 12.03 3.67
C LYS A 237 17.45 11.79 2.45
N GLN A 238 16.89 11.67 1.25
CA GLN A 238 17.68 11.48 0.04
C GLN A 238 18.47 12.74 -0.36
N PHE A 239 18.00 13.93 0.00
CA PHE A 239 18.65 15.19 -0.35
C PHE A 239 19.63 15.70 0.72
N TYR A 240 19.61 15.13 1.93
CA TYR A 240 20.56 15.46 2.99
C TYR A 240 21.64 14.38 3.11
N CYS A 241 22.88 14.75 2.80
CA CYS A 241 24.02 13.87 3.01
C CYS A 241 24.60 14.04 4.42
N SER A 242 24.53 12.98 5.23
CA SER A 242 25.17 12.88 6.56
C SER A 242 26.55 12.19 6.48
N LEU A 243 27.25 11.97 7.61
CA LEU A 243 28.54 11.28 7.64
C LEU A 243 28.54 9.94 6.88
N SER A 244 27.41 9.24 6.85
CA SER A 244 27.27 7.92 6.24
C SER A 244 27.34 7.89 4.70
N CYS A 245 27.21 9.03 4.01
CA CYS A 245 27.31 9.12 2.55
C CYS A 245 28.57 9.86 2.05
N ILE A 246 29.42 10.34 2.96
CA ILE A 246 30.69 11.00 2.62
C ILE A 246 31.59 10.08 1.77
N PRO A 247 31.77 8.78 2.08
CA PRO A 247 32.63 7.91 1.28
C PRO A 247 32.15 7.78 -0.17
N GLU A 248 30.83 7.67 -0.37
CA GLU A 248 30.21 7.54 -1.69
C GLU A 248 30.37 8.82 -2.52
N ARG A 249 30.25 10.00 -1.89
CA ARG A 249 30.52 11.29 -2.54
C ARG A 249 32.00 11.45 -2.92
N GLN A 250 32.93 11.10 -2.03
CA GLN A 250 34.37 11.19 -2.30
C GLN A 250 34.83 10.26 -3.44
N ILE A 251 34.22 9.08 -3.56
CA ILE A 251 34.47 8.17 -4.68
C ILE A 251 34.00 8.79 -6.01
N SER A 252 32.84 9.46 -6.02
CA SER A 252 32.37 10.18 -7.21
C SER A 252 33.33 11.31 -7.61
N ASP A 253 33.74 12.14 -6.65
CA ASP A 253 34.66 13.26 -6.90
C ASP A 253 36.03 12.79 -7.45
N ASN A 254 36.52 11.64 -6.97
CA ASN A 254 37.78 11.05 -7.44
C ASN A 254 37.66 10.39 -8.83
N LEU A 255 36.46 9.96 -9.24
CA LEU A 255 36.22 9.42 -10.60
C LEU A 255 36.03 10.52 -11.65
N MET A 256 35.70 11.74 -11.23
CA MET A 256 35.55 12.91 -12.11
C MET A 256 36.83 13.74 -12.28
N ARG A 257 37.91 13.41 -11.55
CA ARG A 257 39.26 13.99 -11.73
C ARG A 257 40.14 13.10 -12.59
#